data_AF-A0A1Y2H822-F1
#
_entry.id   AF-A0A1Y2H822-F1
#
_cell.length_a   1.000
_cell.length_b   1.000
_cell.length_c   1.000
_cell.angle_alpha   90.00
_cell.angle_beta   90.00
_cell.angle_gamma   90.00
#
_symmetry.space_group_name_H-M   'P 1'
#
loop_
_entity.id
_entity.type
_entity.pdbx_description
1 polymer ?
#
loop_
_entity_poly.entity_id
_entity_poly.type
_entity_poly.pdbx_seq_one_letter_code
_entity_poly.pdbx_strand_id
1 'polypeptide(L)'
;MDSIDPARISTIRSLILSAIRRCGPTDAMLLSGGLDTCILAQAWPTADPNTQPSLAVTVLAAPEATDAPYAKAIAQSMGMQHKCITMDSPLDLARDQDLLDFVVGVLGSFDPMEIRNSLAIAKALLECKARGVKTVVTGDGADELFAGYSFVRSMSEEDLHKYTRHLTTIWRFAAVPLGRWRCWTWPCHHRSQLIDSSPPRRARSSPRNQGGPTFS
;
A
#
# COMPACT_ATOMS: atom_id res chain seq x y z
N MET A 1 2.48 37.08 -0.17
CA MET A 1 2.35 35.81 -0.93
C MET A 1 3.56 35.74 -1.81
N ASP A 2 4.59 35.03 -1.37
CA ASP A 2 5.78 34.81 -2.19
C ASP A 2 5.36 34.11 -3.48
N SER A 3 5.82 34.66 -4.62
CA SER A 3 5.56 34.08 -5.93
C SER A 3 6.08 32.64 -5.97
N ILE A 4 5.22 31.69 -6.32
CA ILE A 4 5.61 30.28 -6.47
C ILE A 4 6.69 30.20 -7.56
N ASP A 5 7.90 29.77 -7.18
CA ASP A 5 9.04 29.66 -8.07
C ASP A 5 8.83 28.53 -9.13
N PRO A 6 8.73 28.87 -10.43
CA PRO A 6 8.54 27.88 -11.49
C PRO A 6 9.65 26.82 -11.55
N ALA A 7 10.88 27.17 -11.16
CA ALA A 7 11.99 26.23 -11.14
C ALA A 7 11.75 25.12 -10.11
N ARG A 8 11.25 25.48 -8.91
CA ARG A 8 10.92 24.50 -7.85
C ARG A 8 9.80 23.56 -8.27
N ILE A 9 8.76 24.07 -8.93
CA ILE A 9 7.67 23.24 -9.47
C ILE A 9 8.25 22.20 -10.44
N SER A 10 9.11 22.64 -11.37
CA SER A 10 9.75 21.75 -12.34
C SER A 10 10.61 20.67 -11.68
N THR A 11 11.38 21.04 -10.65
CA THR A 11 12.18 20.09 -9.87
C THR A 11 11.30 19.05 -9.17
N ILE A 12 10.26 19.48 -8.45
CA ILE A 12 9.34 18.57 -7.74
C ILE A 12 8.68 17.60 -8.73
N ARG A 13 8.19 18.12 -9.86
CA ARG A 13 7.58 17.29 -10.91
C ARG A 13 8.57 16.24 -11.42
N SER A 14 9.80 16.63 -11.69
CA SER A 14 10.85 15.71 -12.16
C SER A 14 11.17 14.62 -11.14
N LEU A 15 11.18 14.96 -9.85
CA LEU A 15 11.39 13.99 -8.76
C LEU A 15 10.25 12.99 -8.65
N ILE A 16 8.99 13.45 -8.76
CA ILE A 16 7.80 12.57 -8.77
C ILE A 16 7.87 11.60 -9.95
N LEU A 17 8.12 12.09 -11.16
CA LEU A 17 8.24 11.22 -12.35
C LEU A 17 9.39 10.21 -12.20
N SER A 18 10.52 10.65 -11.63
CA SER A 18 11.67 9.77 -11.35
C SER A 18 11.33 8.70 -10.31
N ALA A 19 10.55 9.05 -9.27
CA ALA A 19 10.08 8.09 -8.27
C ALA A 19 9.18 7.02 -8.88
N ILE A 20 8.22 7.41 -9.71
CA ILE A 20 7.33 6.47 -10.40
C ILE A 20 8.13 5.49 -11.28
N ARG A 21 9.12 5.99 -12.05
CA ARG A 21 9.99 5.12 -12.86
C ARG A 21 10.76 4.09 -12.03
N ARG A 22 11.16 4.43 -10.80
CA ARG A 22 11.84 3.50 -9.90
C ARG A 22 10.93 2.42 -9.34
N CYS A 23 9.61 2.63 -9.31
CA CYS A 23 8.64 1.61 -8.87
C CYS A 23 8.60 0.42 -9.83
N GLY A 24 8.78 0.66 -11.14
CA GLY A 24 8.67 -0.39 -12.17
C GLY A 24 7.21 -0.90 -12.33
N PRO A 25 7.02 -2.08 -12.96
CA PRO A 25 5.70 -2.66 -13.19
C PRO A 25 4.85 -2.75 -11.91
N THR A 26 3.74 -2.02 -11.89
CA THR A 26 2.83 -1.96 -10.74
C THR A 26 1.49 -2.56 -11.13
N ASP A 27 0.99 -3.51 -10.35
CA ASP A 27 -0.28 -4.18 -10.63
C ASP A 27 -1.48 -3.30 -10.23
N ALA A 28 -1.41 -2.72 -9.03
CA ALA A 28 -2.52 -1.96 -8.45
C ALA A 28 -2.09 -0.68 -7.70
N MET A 29 -3.05 0.21 -7.51
CA MET A 29 -2.91 1.44 -6.74
C MET A 29 -4.01 1.57 -5.69
N LEU A 30 -3.64 1.99 -4.48
CA LEU A 30 -4.62 2.47 -3.51
C LEU A 30 -4.99 3.92 -3.86
N LEU A 31 -6.23 4.11 -4.28
CA LEU A 31 -6.72 5.39 -4.80
C LEU A 31 -7.78 5.93 -3.84
N SER A 32 -7.40 6.86 -2.95
CA SER A 32 -8.34 7.47 -2.02
C SER A 32 -9.24 8.51 -2.69
N GLY A 33 -8.81 9.07 -3.82
CA GLY A 33 -9.45 10.24 -4.44
C GLY A 33 -8.89 11.57 -3.92
N GLY A 34 -8.01 11.53 -2.92
CA GLY A 34 -7.25 12.69 -2.47
C GLY A 34 -6.22 13.16 -3.49
N LEU A 35 -5.75 14.40 -3.31
CA LEU A 35 -4.83 15.08 -4.24
C LEU A 35 -3.60 14.24 -4.58
N ASP A 36 -2.97 13.60 -3.58
CA ASP A 36 -1.68 12.91 -3.74
C ASP A 36 -1.80 11.69 -4.64
N THR A 37 -2.80 10.85 -4.36
CA THR A 37 -3.11 9.68 -5.19
C THR A 37 -3.56 10.10 -6.60
N CYS A 38 -4.28 11.21 -6.74
CA CYS A 38 -4.64 11.75 -8.06
C CYS A 38 -3.42 12.24 -8.85
N ILE A 39 -2.48 12.93 -8.20
CA ILE A 39 -1.23 13.39 -8.83
C ILE A 39 -0.41 12.19 -9.29
N LEU A 40 -0.23 11.17 -8.43
CA LEU A 40 0.53 9.97 -8.79
C LEU A 40 -0.11 9.23 -9.97
N ALA A 41 -1.43 9.02 -9.92
CA ALA A 41 -2.16 8.37 -11.01
C ALA A 41 -1.98 9.13 -12.34
N GLN A 42 -2.19 10.45 -12.35
CA GLN A 42 -2.07 11.24 -13.56
C GLN A 42 -0.63 11.48 -14.04
N ALA A 43 0.35 11.42 -13.14
CA ALA A 43 1.76 11.54 -13.50
C ALA A 43 2.29 10.26 -14.18
N TRP A 44 1.64 9.10 -13.93
CA TRP A 44 2.11 7.80 -14.39
C TRP A 44 2.30 7.69 -15.91
N PRO A 45 1.36 8.11 -16.77
CA PRO A 45 1.50 7.97 -18.23
C PRO A 45 2.66 8.79 -18.77
N THR A 46 3.00 9.89 -18.10
CA THR A 46 4.16 10.73 -18.43
C THR A 46 5.47 10.12 -17.92
N ALA A 47 5.42 9.46 -16.76
CA ALA A 47 6.59 8.84 -16.14
C ALA A 47 7.01 7.57 -16.88
N ASP A 48 6.08 6.63 -17.02
CA ASP A 48 6.28 5.31 -17.61
C ASP A 48 4.93 4.63 -17.94
N PRO A 49 4.41 4.78 -19.17
CA PRO A 49 3.09 4.28 -19.54
C PRO A 49 2.99 2.75 -19.56
N ASN A 50 4.11 2.02 -19.65
CA ASN A 50 4.11 0.55 -19.76
C ASN A 50 4.03 -0.14 -18.39
N THR A 51 4.17 0.60 -17.30
CA THR A 51 4.19 0.07 -15.94
C THR A 51 3.01 0.52 -15.10
N GLN A 52 2.02 1.16 -15.75
CA GLN A 52 0.84 1.72 -15.10
C GLN A 52 0.01 0.65 -14.37
N PRO A 53 -0.46 0.94 -13.14
CA PRO A 53 -1.45 0.13 -12.47
C PRO A 53 -2.66 -0.14 -13.36
N SER A 54 -3.12 -1.39 -13.36
CA SER A 54 -4.34 -1.81 -14.06
C SER A 54 -5.55 -1.83 -13.14
N LEU A 55 -5.33 -1.91 -11.83
CA LEU A 55 -6.36 -1.92 -10.79
C LEU A 55 -6.21 -0.71 -9.87
N ALA A 56 -7.30 0.00 -9.61
CA ALA A 56 -7.42 0.97 -8.54
C ALA A 56 -8.35 0.41 -7.46
N VAL A 57 -7.91 0.44 -6.20
CA VAL A 57 -8.74 0.04 -5.04
C VAL A 57 -8.99 1.24 -4.15
N THR A 58 -10.26 1.49 -3.84
CA THR A 58 -10.71 2.57 -2.97
C THR A 58 -11.52 1.99 -1.82
N VAL A 59 -11.23 2.42 -0.60
CA VAL A 59 -12.02 2.11 0.59
C VAL A 59 -12.72 3.37 1.06
N LEU A 60 -14.04 3.38 0.99
CA LEU A 60 -14.88 4.48 1.45
C LEU A 60 -15.39 4.14 2.85
N ALA A 61 -14.87 4.83 3.85
CA ALA A 61 -15.24 4.61 5.25
C ALA A 61 -16.60 5.23 5.63
N ALA A 62 -17.30 5.88 4.72
CA ALA A 62 -18.68 6.34 4.90
C ALA A 62 -19.39 6.48 3.54
N PRO A 63 -20.73 6.31 3.47
CA PRO A 63 -21.49 6.49 2.25
C PRO A 63 -21.35 7.91 1.67
N GLU A 64 -21.21 8.91 2.54
CA GLU A 64 -21.09 10.32 2.20
C GLU A 64 -19.66 10.77 1.90
N ALA A 65 -18.74 9.82 1.66
CA ALA A 65 -17.37 10.15 1.31
C ALA A 65 -17.34 10.96 0.01
N THR A 66 -17.06 12.26 0.14
CA THR A 66 -16.98 13.24 -0.95
C THR A 66 -15.94 12.89 -2.01
N ASP A 67 -15.01 11.99 -1.67
CA ASP A 67 -13.85 11.66 -2.48
C ASP A 67 -14.13 10.55 -3.49
N ALA A 68 -15.24 9.82 -3.33
CA ALA A 68 -15.64 8.72 -4.19
C ALA A 68 -15.79 9.10 -5.68
N PRO A 69 -16.42 10.24 -6.03
CA PRO A 69 -16.54 10.67 -7.42
C PRO A 69 -15.18 10.95 -8.06
N TYR A 70 -14.24 11.53 -7.31
CA TYR A 70 -12.90 11.85 -7.81
C TYR A 70 -12.08 10.59 -8.05
N ALA A 71 -12.09 9.64 -7.11
CA ALA A 71 -11.44 8.35 -7.28
C ALA A 71 -11.97 7.62 -8.52
N LYS A 72 -13.30 7.63 -8.71
CA LYS A 72 -13.94 7.02 -9.89
C LYS A 72 -13.55 7.72 -11.18
N ALA A 73 -13.56 9.06 -11.21
CA ALA A 73 -13.21 9.83 -12.40
C ALA A 73 -11.76 9.59 -12.83
N ILE A 74 -10.82 9.57 -11.88
CA ILE A 74 -9.40 9.28 -12.16
C ILE A 74 -9.20 7.84 -12.62
N ALA A 75 -9.84 6.87 -11.97
CA ALA A 75 -9.74 5.48 -12.41
C ALA A 75 -10.23 5.31 -13.86
N GLN A 76 -11.34 5.95 -14.21
CA GLN A 76 -11.89 5.95 -15.56
C GLN A 76 -10.99 6.65 -16.58
N SER A 77 -10.49 7.85 -16.28
CA SER A 77 -9.62 8.59 -17.20
C SER A 77 -8.30 7.87 -17.48
N MET A 78 -7.84 7.07 -16.52
CA MET A 78 -6.62 6.28 -16.59
C MET A 78 -6.83 4.87 -17.17
N GLY A 79 -8.07 4.48 -17.46
CA GLY A 79 -8.39 3.13 -17.95
C GLY A 79 -8.16 2.01 -16.94
N MET A 80 -8.15 2.32 -15.64
CA MET A 80 -7.99 1.34 -14.56
C MET A 80 -9.32 0.66 -14.23
N GLN A 81 -9.28 -0.65 -13.94
CA GLN A 81 -10.39 -1.31 -13.26
C GLN A 81 -10.54 -0.69 -11.87
N HIS A 82 -11.72 -0.18 -11.52
CA HIS A 82 -11.95 0.44 -10.21
C HIS A 82 -12.72 -0.50 -9.28
N LYS A 83 -12.09 -0.93 -8.20
CA LYS A 83 -12.74 -1.66 -7.10
C LYS A 83 -13.00 -0.70 -5.94
N CYS A 84 -14.27 -0.41 -5.71
CA CYS A 84 -14.71 0.32 -4.54
C CYS A 84 -15.19 -0.65 -3.45
N ILE A 85 -14.77 -0.40 -2.22
CA ILE A 85 -15.22 -1.08 -1.00
C ILE A 85 -15.90 0.00 -0.15
N THR A 86 -17.22 -0.07 -0.04
CA THR A 86 -18.01 0.91 0.72
C THR A 86 -18.39 0.34 2.07
N MET A 87 -18.20 1.13 3.12
CA MET A 87 -18.66 0.86 4.48
C MET A 87 -19.79 1.82 4.84
N ASP A 88 -20.72 1.39 5.69
CA ASP A 88 -21.84 2.21 6.13
C ASP A 88 -21.42 3.20 7.23
N SER A 89 -20.38 2.87 7.97
CA SER A 89 -19.82 3.68 9.04
C SER A 89 -18.28 3.57 9.12
N PRO A 90 -17.58 4.64 9.54
CA PRO A 90 -16.14 4.56 9.81
C PRO A 90 -15.79 3.53 10.89
N LEU A 91 -16.76 3.17 11.74
CA LEU A 91 -16.61 2.16 12.77
C LEU A 91 -16.70 0.72 12.25
N ASP A 92 -17.23 0.51 11.04
CA ASP A 92 -17.43 -0.86 10.53
C ASP A 92 -16.12 -1.60 10.30
N LEU A 93 -15.07 -0.88 9.88
CA LEU A 93 -13.73 -1.45 9.77
C LEU A 93 -13.18 -1.90 11.12
N ALA A 94 -13.53 -1.20 12.21
CA ALA A 94 -13.10 -1.55 13.56
C ALA A 94 -13.95 -2.67 14.18
N ARG A 95 -15.12 -2.98 13.62
CA ARG A 95 -15.97 -4.12 14.03
C ARG A 95 -15.47 -5.45 13.46
N ASP A 96 -14.69 -5.41 12.39
CA ASP A 96 -13.98 -6.56 11.83
C ASP A 96 -12.81 -6.91 12.76
N GLN A 97 -13.07 -7.78 13.75
CA GLN A 97 -12.10 -8.12 14.80
C GLN A 97 -10.82 -8.71 14.21
N ASP A 98 -10.94 -9.50 13.15
CA ASP A 98 -9.79 -10.14 12.51
C ASP A 98 -8.93 -9.14 11.74
N LEU A 99 -9.55 -8.16 11.10
CA LEU A 99 -8.84 -7.03 10.49
C LEU A 99 -8.15 -6.18 11.56
N LEU A 100 -8.82 -5.94 12.69
CA LEU A 100 -8.28 -5.19 13.82
C LEU A 100 -7.07 -5.90 14.44
N ASP A 101 -7.20 -7.19 14.74
CA ASP A 101 -6.13 -8.00 15.31
C ASP A 101 -4.94 -8.08 14.35
N PHE A 102 -5.21 -8.19 13.03
CA PHE A 102 -4.18 -8.14 12.00
C PHE A 102 -3.43 -6.80 12.04
N VAL A 103 -4.13 -5.66 12.02
CA VAL A 103 -3.50 -4.33 11.99
C VAL A 103 -2.71 -4.06 13.27
N VAL A 104 -3.32 -4.29 14.44
CA VAL A 104 -2.66 -4.12 15.74
C VAL A 104 -1.45 -5.05 15.84
N GLY A 105 -1.58 -6.31 15.43
CA GLY A 105 -0.50 -7.30 15.46
C GLY A 105 0.67 -6.96 14.53
N VAL A 106 0.41 -6.36 13.37
CA VAL A 106 1.45 -5.93 12.42
C VAL A 106 2.16 -4.66 12.88
N LEU A 107 1.39 -3.66 13.32
CA LEU A 107 1.92 -2.34 13.66
C LEU A 107 2.47 -2.27 15.07
N GLY A 108 1.98 -3.12 15.98
CA GLY A 108 2.32 -3.07 17.41
C GLY A 108 1.85 -1.77 18.08
N SER A 109 0.82 -1.13 17.53
CA SER A 109 0.28 0.15 18.00
C SER A 109 -1.15 -0.01 18.48
N PHE A 110 -1.55 0.83 19.43
CA PHE A 110 -2.93 0.97 19.92
C PHE A 110 -3.44 2.41 19.76
N ASP A 111 -2.71 3.25 19.01
CA ASP A 111 -3.13 4.61 18.75
C ASP A 111 -4.42 4.61 17.90
N PRO A 112 -5.53 5.19 18.38
CA PRO A 112 -6.81 5.12 17.68
C PRO A 112 -6.80 5.76 16.28
N MET A 113 -5.97 6.78 16.06
CA MET A 113 -5.88 7.48 14.78
C MET A 113 -5.08 6.66 13.76
N GLU A 114 -3.91 6.14 14.18
CA GLU A 114 -3.07 5.26 13.37
C GLU A 114 -3.82 3.99 12.98
N ILE A 115 -4.48 3.34 13.95
CA ILE A 115 -5.24 2.12 13.71
C ILE A 115 -6.38 2.38 12.74
N ARG A 116 -7.17 3.44 12.91
CA ARG A 116 -8.28 3.76 12.02
C ARG A 116 -7.84 3.91 10.57
N ASN A 117 -6.78 4.68 10.30
CA ASN A 117 -6.26 4.85 8.95
C ASN A 117 -5.72 3.52 8.38
N SER A 118 -5.00 2.78 9.23
CA SER A 118 -4.38 1.51 8.85
C SER A 118 -5.37 0.40 8.53
N LEU A 119 -6.56 0.39 9.16
CA LEU A 119 -7.63 -0.54 8.83
C LEU A 119 -8.12 -0.39 7.38
N ALA A 120 -8.27 0.85 6.89
CA ALA A 120 -8.67 1.10 5.51
C ALA A 120 -7.60 0.62 4.53
N ILE A 121 -6.32 0.92 4.81
CA ILE A 121 -5.17 0.45 4.03
C ILE A 121 -5.12 -1.08 4.02
N ALA A 122 -5.25 -1.72 5.19
CA ALA A 122 -5.25 -3.17 5.34
C ALA A 122 -6.38 -3.83 4.54
N LYS A 123 -7.61 -3.29 4.61
CA LYS A 123 -8.74 -3.82 3.85
C LYS A 123 -8.48 -3.76 2.34
N ALA A 124 -7.91 -2.66 1.86
CA ALA A 124 -7.56 -2.51 0.45
C ALA A 124 -6.46 -3.48 0.01
N LEU A 125 -5.42 -3.65 0.83
CA LEU A 125 -4.33 -4.59 0.57
C LEU A 125 -4.81 -6.05 0.57
N LEU A 126 -5.73 -6.42 1.45
CA LEU A 126 -6.34 -7.76 1.48
C LEU A 126 -7.17 -8.02 0.22
N GLU A 127 -7.93 -7.03 -0.26
CA GLU A 127 -8.65 -7.12 -1.54
C GLU A 127 -7.69 -7.30 -2.72
N CYS A 128 -6.61 -6.52 -2.77
CA CYS A 128 -5.53 -6.68 -3.76
C CYS A 128 -4.97 -8.10 -3.72
N LYS A 129 -4.62 -8.59 -2.52
CA LYS A 129 -4.07 -9.94 -2.33
C LYS A 129 -5.04 -11.03 -2.79
N ALA A 130 -6.33 -10.91 -2.49
CA ALA A 130 -7.36 -11.85 -2.94
C ALA A 130 -7.47 -11.91 -4.47
N ARG A 131 -7.11 -10.83 -5.16
CA ARG A 131 -7.06 -10.74 -6.64
C ARG A 131 -5.73 -11.18 -7.26
N GLY A 132 -4.78 -11.64 -6.45
CA GLY A 132 -3.46 -12.07 -6.92
C GLY A 132 -2.51 -10.92 -7.28
N VAL A 133 -2.82 -9.69 -6.87
CA VAL A 133 -1.95 -8.50 -7.01
C VAL A 133 -0.68 -8.70 -6.20
N LYS A 134 0.47 -8.41 -6.80
CA LYS A 134 1.79 -8.57 -6.17
C LYS A 134 2.44 -7.24 -5.82
N THR A 135 2.19 -6.21 -6.61
CA THR A 135 2.75 -4.87 -6.41
C THR A 135 1.64 -3.84 -6.26
N VAL A 136 1.71 -3.07 -5.18
CA VAL A 136 0.75 -2.00 -4.86
C VAL A 136 1.51 -0.72 -4.61
N VAL A 137 1.03 0.37 -5.20
CA VAL A 137 1.50 1.73 -4.90
C VAL A 137 0.46 2.47 -4.04
N THR A 138 0.93 3.26 -3.09
CA THR A 138 0.11 4.12 -2.23
C THR A 138 0.56 5.58 -2.36
N GLY A 139 -0.30 6.51 -1.96
CA GLY A 139 0.02 7.95 -1.92
C GLY A 139 0.51 8.45 -0.56
N ASP A 140 1.00 7.56 0.30
CA ASP A 140 1.43 7.93 1.66
C ASP A 140 2.66 8.85 1.62
N GLY A 141 2.76 9.79 2.56
CA GLY A 141 3.94 10.63 2.74
C GLY A 141 3.89 12.03 2.11
N ALA A 142 2.83 12.34 1.35
CA ALA A 142 2.69 13.63 0.70
C ALA A 142 2.36 14.76 1.68
N ASP A 143 1.45 14.52 2.64
CA ASP A 143 1.14 15.49 3.69
C ASP A 143 2.37 15.83 4.55
N GLU A 144 3.21 14.84 4.83
CA GLU A 144 4.46 14.99 5.57
C GLU A 144 5.52 15.77 4.76
N LEU A 145 5.61 15.50 3.45
CA LEU A 145 6.59 16.14 2.57
C LEU A 145 6.21 17.58 2.22
N PHE A 146 4.91 17.85 2.05
CA PHE A 146 4.38 19.13 1.59
C PHE A 146 3.69 19.95 2.69
N ALA A 147 3.79 19.52 3.95
CA ALA A 147 3.17 20.22 5.08
C ALA A 147 1.64 20.38 4.91
N GLY A 148 0.98 19.32 4.45
CA GLY A 148 -0.44 19.32 4.07
C GLY A 148 -1.41 19.43 5.25
N TYR A 149 -0.97 19.11 6.46
CA TYR A 149 -1.83 19.17 7.64
C TYR A 149 -2.27 20.59 8.00
N SER A 150 -3.54 20.73 8.39
CA SER A 150 -4.16 22.03 8.70
C SER A 150 -3.45 22.80 9.83
N PHE A 151 -2.91 22.11 10.83
CA PHE A 151 -2.19 22.73 11.96
C PHE A 151 -0.83 23.31 11.56
N VAL A 152 -0.28 22.87 10.42
CA VAL A 152 1.00 23.38 9.91
C VAL A 152 0.84 24.78 9.30
N ARG A 153 -0.38 25.12 8.87
CA ARG A 153 -0.70 26.44 8.29
C ARG A 153 -0.51 27.62 9.26
N SER A 154 -0.53 27.35 10.57
CA SER A 154 -0.34 28.37 11.61
C SER A 154 1.08 28.41 12.19
N MET A 155 2.00 27.58 11.70
CA MET A 155 3.39 27.54 12.19
C MET A 155 4.22 28.69 11.62
N SER A 156 5.20 29.16 12.40
CA SER A 156 6.24 30.06 11.89
C SER A 156 7.13 29.32 10.87
N GLU A 157 7.86 30.05 10.02
CA GLU A 157 8.79 29.43 9.06
C GLU A 157 9.88 28.59 9.76
N GLU A 158 10.35 29.05 10.92
CA GLU A 158 11.34 28.33 11.72
C GLU A 158 10.77 27.04 12.31
N ASP A 159 9.56 27.10 12.86
CA ASP A 159 8.89 25.92 13.42
C ASP A 159 8.52 24.92 12.33
N LEU A 160 8.09 25.40 11.16
CA LEU A 160 7.84 24.56 9.99
C LEU A 160 9.12 23.84 9.56
N HIS A 161 10.25 24.54 9.48
CA HIS A 161 11.53 23.92 9.14
C HIS A 161 11.97 22.86 10.14
N LYS A 162 11.81 23.14 11.45
CA LYS A 162 12.12 22.18 12.53
C LYS A 162 11.18 20.97 12.45
N TYR A 163 9.89 21.21 12.25
CA TYR A 163 8.87 20.18 12.13
C TYR A 163 9.13 19.25 10.95
N THR A 164 9.32 19.79 9.74
CA THR A 164 9.60 18.98 8.54
C THR A 164 10.91 18.19 8.69
N ARG A 165 11.97 18.80 9.25
CA ARG A 165 13.23 18.07 9.51
C ARG A 165 13.00 16.93 10.49
N HIS A 166 12.24 17.16 11.56
CA HIS A 166 11.93 16.12 12.52
C HIS A 166 11.11 14.98 11.89
N LEU A 167 10.07 15.31 11.12
CA LEU A 167 9.24 14.30 10.43
C LEU A 167 10.05 13.33 9.58
N THR A 168 11.03 13.82 8.82
CA THR A 168 11.90 12.94 7.99
C THR A 168 12.71 11.91 8.79
N THR A 169 12.86 12.10 10.11
CA THR A 169 13.55 11.16 11.00
C THR A 169 12.63 10.10 11.62
N ILE A 170 11.32 10.36 11.67
CA ILE A 170 10.35 9.52 12.40
C ILE A 170 9.23 8.95 11.54
N TRP A 171 9.03 9.46 10.32
CA TRP A 171 7.96 9.03 9.44
C TRP A 171 7.98 7.52 9.19
N ARG A 172 6.80 6.91 9.32
CA ARG A 172 6.55 5.50 9.06
C ARG A 172 5.16 5.39 8.46
N PHE A 173 5.05 4.60 7.40
CA PHE A 173 3.79 4.40 6.69
C PHE A 173 3.30 2.98 6.90
N ALA A 174 2.06 2.85 7.40
CA ALA A 174 1.45 1.56 7.72
C ALA A 174 1.36 0.61 6.52
N ALA A 175 1.23 1.14 5.30
CA ALA A 175 1.16 0.34 4.08
C ALA A 175 2.38 -0.58 3.88
N VAL A 176 3.58 -0.17 4.30
CA VAL A 176 4.81 -0.96 4.12
C VAL A 176 4.82 -2.23 4.98
N PRO A 177 4.69 -2.18 6.32
CA PRO A 177 4.64 -3.38 7.14
C PRO A 177 3.40 -4.23 6.85
N LEU A 178 2.23 -3.62 6.59
CA LEU A 178 1.00 -4.35 6.22
C LEU A 178 1.17 -5.10 4.89
N GLY A 179 1.75 -4.47 3.86
CA GLY A 179 1.96 -5.08 2.54
C GLY A 179 3.06 -6.14 2.51
N ARG A 180 4.06 -6.06 3.41
CA ARG A 180 5.11 -7.07 3.55
C ARG A 180 4.69 -8.28 4.37
N TRP A 181 3.55 -8.21 5.05
CA TRP A 181 3.18 -9.22 6.01
C TRP A 181 2.83 -10.56 5.35
N ARG A 182 3.65 -11.57 5.64
CA ARG A 182 3.58 -12.91 5.06
C ARG A 182 2.93 -13.88 6.06
N CYS A 183 1.60 -13.96 6.01
CA CYS A 183 0.77 -14.98 6.68
C CYS A 183 0.93 -15.15 8.20
N TRP A 184 -0.14 -14.82 8.94
CA TRP A 184 -0.63 -15.74 9.95
C TRP A 184 -1.40 -16.86 9.27
N THR A 185 -1.18 -18.08 9.76
CA THR A 185 -2.21 -19.11 9.68
C THR A 185 -3.30 -18.69 10.65
N TRP A 186 -4.47 -18.33 10.11
CA TRP A 186 -5.64 -17.95 10.88
C TRP A 186 -6.12 -19.19 11.66
N PRO A 187 -6.26 -19.16 13.00
CA PRO A 187 -6.74 -20.31 13.76
C PRO A 187 -8.27 -20.37 13.74
N CYS A 188 -8.89 -20.37 12.57
CA CYS A 188 -10.29 -20.79 12.46
C CYS A 188 -10.35 -21.90 11.43
N HIS A 189 -10.45 -23.12 11.95
CA HIS A 189 -10.93 -24.35 11.31
C HIS A 189 -11.43 -24.19 9.87
N HIS A 190 -10.53 -24.12 8.88
CA HIS A 190 -10.76 -24.62 7.53
C HIS A 190 -9.41 -24.84 6.84
N ARG A 191 -9.14 -26.11 6.58
CA ARG A 191 -7.96 -26.65 5.92
C ARG A 191 -8.07 -26.36 4.43
N SER A 192 -7.09 -25.68 3.81
CA SER A 192 -6.82 -25.89 2.38
C SER A 192 -5.36 -25.59 2.00
N GLN A 193 -4.75 -26.67 1.50
CA GLN A 193 -3.52 -26.90 0.74
C GLN A 193 -2.45 -25.80 0.65
N LEU A 194 -1.31 -26.10 1.28
CA LEU A 194 0.00 -25.49 1.07
C LEU A 194 0.50 -25.80 -0.35
N ILE A 195 0.87 -24.76 -1.11
CA ILE A 195 1.84 -24.90 -2.20
C ILE A 195 3.22 -24.76 -1.57
N ASP A 196 3.88 -25.90 -1.40
CA ASP A 196 5.29 -26.02 -1.04
C ASP A 196 6.15 -25.38 -2.13
N SER A 197 6.93 -24.36 -1.77
CA SER A 197 7.94 -23.73 -2.65
C SER A 197 9.36 -24.18 -2.31
N SER A 198 9.53 -25.39 -1.78
CA SER A 198 10.84 -26.04 -1.72
C SER A 198 11.36 -26.30 -3.15
N PRO A 199 12.63 -25.98 -3.45
CA PRO A 199 13.19 -26.25 -4.77
C PRO A 199 13.25 -27.78 -5.03
N PRO A 200 13.09 -28.23 -6.29
CA PRO A 200 13.00 -29.65 -6.60
C PRO A 200 14.27 -30.38 -6.16
N ARG A 201 14.10 -31.33 -5.22
CA ARG A 201 15.17 -32.28 -4.88
C ARG A 201 15.48 -33.09 -6.14
N ARG A 202 16.72 -33.00 -6.64
CA ARG A 202 17.22 -33.87 -7.69
C ARG A 202 16.96 -35.32 -7.30
N ALA A 203 16.20 -36.03 -8.12
CA ALA A 203 16.07 -37.48 -8.05
C ALA A 203 17.45 -38.11 -8.21
N ARG A 204 18.01 -38.64 -7.11
CA ARG A 204 19.09 -39.63 -7.22
C ARG A 204 18.43 -40.96 -7.55
N SER A 205 18.58 -41.36 -8.81
CA SER A 205 18.32 -42.70 -9.28
C SER A 205 19.16 -43.69 -8.47
N SER A 206 18.50 -44.66 -7.83
CA SER A 206 19.13 -45.88 -7.36
C SER A 206 19.47 -46.77 -8.55
N PRO A 207 20.59 -47.49 -8.51
CA PRO A 207 20.63 -48.85 -9.02
C PRO A 207 20.67 -49.86 -7.87
N ARG A 208 20.00 -50.97 -8.14
CA ARG A 208 19.81 -52.15 -7.31
C ARG A 208 21.12 -52.82 -6.88
N ASN A 209 21.08 -53.33 -5.65
CA ASN A 209 21.41 -54.70 -5.23
C ASN A 209 22.78 -55.28 -5.60
N GLN A 210 23.57 -55.66 -4.58
CA GLN A 210 24.23 -56.96 -4.51
C GLN A 210 24.82 -57.26 -3.12
N GLY A 211 24.30 -58.34 -2.51
CA GLY A 211 24.99 -59.33 -1.67
C GLY A 211 26.00 -58.88 -0.62
N GLY A 212 25.62 -59.00 0.66
CA GLY A 212 26.60 -59.21 1.71
C GLY A 212 27.08 -60.67 1.73
N PRO A 213 28.31 -60.95 2.19
CA PRO A 213 28.66 -62.26 2.73
C PRO A 213 28.68 -62.21 4.27
N THR A 214 28.05 -63.22 4.85
CA THR A 214 28.30 -63.72 6.21
C THR A 214 29.73 -64.30 6.30
N PHE A 215 30.45 -64.01 7.37
CA PHE A 215 31.02 -64.95 8.35
C PHE A 215 32.22 -64.36 9.11
N SER A 216 32.17 -64.57 10.44
CA SER A 216 33.20 -64.53 11.50
C SER A 216 33.81 -63.18 11.88
#